data_AF-A0A6A6J7S7-F1
#
_entry.id   AF-A0A6A6J7S7-F1
#
_cell.length_a   1.000
_cell.length_b   1.000
_cell.length_c   1.000
_cell.angle_alpha   90.00
_cell.angle_beta   90.00
_cell.angle_gamma   90.00
#
_symmetry.space_group_name_H-M   'P 1'
#
loop_
_entity.id
_entity.type
_entity.pdbx_description
1 polymer ?
#
loop_
_entity_poly.entity_id
_entity_poly.type
_entity_poly.pdbx_seq_one_letter_code
_entity_poly.pdbx_strand_id
1 'polypeptide(L)'
;FVVGALYACGSALGTTGYIWAFREQWQVAGKVFAETWILLWLMMHIYYLMWDTATAFLPIGAMPFIIVTFLFLSITSANGPFEVTPGFYRWSQSLPAFETLQML
;
A
#
# COMPACT_ATOMS: atom_id res chain seq x y z
N PHE A 1 -13.34 -10.25 -11.38
CA PHE A 1 -13.07 -8.81 -11.61
C PHE A 1 -13.97 -7.90 -10.78
N VAL A 2 -15.28 -7.80 -11.04
CA VAL A 2 -16.19 -6.84 -10.35
C VAL A 2 -16.19 -6.97 -8.82
N VAL A 3 -16.26 -8.20 -8.29
CA VAL A 3 -16.24 -8.45 -6.83
C VAL A 3 -14.92 -7.98 -6.19
N GLY A 4 -13.78 -8.21 -6.86
CA GLY A 4 -12.48 -7.76 -6.39
C GLY A 4 -12.35 -6.23 -6.37
N ALA A 5 -12.90 -5.56 -7.39
CA ALA A 5 -12.90 -4.09 -7.45
C ALA A 5 -13.76 -3.46 -6.35
N LEU A 6 -14.94 -4.03 -6.05
CA LEU A 6 -15.80 -3.59 -4.95
C LEU A 6 -15.14 -3.82 -3.58
N TYR A 7 -14.49 -4.97 -3.39
CA TYR A 7 -13.72 -5.26 -2.18
C TYR A 7 -12.55 -4.29 -2.00
N ALA A 8 -11.78 -4.02 -3.06
CA ALA A 8 -10.69 -3.05 -3.05
C ALA A 8 -11.18 -1.62 -2.75
N CYS A 9 -12.35 -1.25 -3.30
CA CYS A 9 -12.98 0.04 -3.05
C CYS A 9 -13.41 0.19 -1.58
N GLY A 10 -14.12 -0.81 -1.03
CA GLY A 10 -14.57 -0.80 0.35
C GLY A 10 -13.43 -0.84 1.37
N SER A 11 -12.40 -1.66 1.10
CA SER A 11 -11.19 -1.70 1.94
C SER A 11 -10.42 -0.38 1.90
N ALA A 12 -10.24 0.24 0.73
CA ALA A 12 -9.61 1.55 0.60
C ALA A 12 -10.40 2.65 1.35
N LEU A 13 -11.73 2.64 1.29
CA LEU A 13 -12.57 3.56 2.09
C LEU A 13 -12.37 3.33 3.59
N GLY A 14 -12.38 2.08 4.03
CA GLY A 14 -12.19 1.72 5.44
C GLY A 14 -10.82 2.15 5.97
N THR A 15 -9.75 1.90 5.20
CA THR A 15 -8.40 2.35 5.56
C THR A 15 -8.28 3.87 5.57
N THR A 16 -8.86 4.56 4.61
CA THR A 16 -8.90 6.04 4.58
C THR A 16 -9.60 6.59 5.81
N GLY A 17 -10.78 6.04 6.14
CA GLY A 17 -11.55 6.43 7.31
C GLY A 17 -10.80 6.17 8.62
N TYR A 18 -10.09 5.05 8.72
CA TYR A 18 -9.25 4.74 9.88
C TYR A 18 -8.11 5.76 10.05
N ILE A 19 -7.36 6.06 8.98
CA ILE A 19 -6.26 7.03 9.03
C ILE A 19 -6.78 8.41 9.47
N TRP A 20 -7.93 8.82 8.95
CA TRP A 20 -8.55 10.09 9.28
C TRP A 20 -9.12 10.16 10.70
N ALA A 21 -9.68 9.05 11.21
CA ALA A 21 -10.24 9.01 12.55
C ALA A 21 -9.19 9.18 13.65
N PHE A 22 -7.94 8.78 13.40
CA PHE A 22 -6.85 8.82 14.40
C PHE A 22 -5.81 9.92 14.17
N ARG A 23 -5.91 10.71 13.09
CA ARG A 23 -5.06 11.91 12.88
C ARG A 23 -5.77 13.18 13.38
N GLU A 24 -5.80 13.36 14.70
CA GLU A 24 -6.52 14.45 15.40
C GLU A 24 -6.05 15.88 15.08
N GLN A 25 -4.85 16.04 14.50
CA GLN A 25 -4.18 17.35 14.36
C GLN A 25 -4.44 18.01 12.99
N TRP A 26 -5.20 17.35 12.12
CA TRP A 26 -5.22 17.68 10.70
C TRP A 26 -6.55 18.30 10.28
N GLN A 27 -6.52 19.62 10.06
CA GLN A 27 -7.62 20.38 9.47
C GLN A 27 -7.61 20.18 7.95
N VAL A 28 -8.13 19.05 7.45
CA VAL A 28 -8.12 18.74 6.01
C VAL A 28 -9.52 18.76 5.40
N ALA A 29 -9.65 19.53 4.32
CA ALA A 29 -10.88 19.64 3.53
C ALA A 29 -11.25 18.29 2.88
N GLY A 30 -12.55 18.04 2.68
CA GLY A 30 -13.05 16.78 2.09
C GLY A 30 -12.49 16.41 0.70
N LYS A 31 -11.88 17.38 -0.01
CA LYS A 31 -11.11 17.12 -1.24
C LYS A 31 -9.91 16.21 -1.00
N VAL A 32 -9.17 16.43 0.10
CA VAL A 32 -7.99 15.64 0.46
C VAL A 32 -8.39 14.23 0.88
N PHE A 33 -9.57 14.05 1.47
CA PHE A 33 -10.13 12.73 1.76
C PHE A 33 -10.35 11.92 0.47
N ALA A 34 -10.97 12.54 -0.54
CA ALA A 34 -11.21 11.88 -1.81
C ALA A 34 -9.90 11.54 -2.55
N GLU A 35 -8.90 12.42 -2.49
CA GLU A 35 -7.56 12.18 -3.04
C GLU A 35 -6.86 11.01 -2.34
N THR A 36 -6.89 10.98 -1.00
CA THR A 36 -6.37 9.87 -0.18
C THR A 36 -6.99 8.54 -0.58
N TRP A 37 -8.32 8.54 -0.70
CA TRP A 37 -9.09 7.35 -1.01
C TRP A 37 -8.77 6.81 -2.41
N ILE A 38 -8.72 7.68 -3.42
CA ILE A 38 -8.41 7.28 -4.81
C ILE A 38 -6.97 6.76 -4.90
N LEU A 39 -6.01 7.37 -4.21
CA LEU A 39 -4.62 6.90 -4.17
C LEU A 39 -4.51 5.49 -3.57
N LEU A 40 -5.15 5.26 -2.41
CA LEU A 40 -5.17 3.94 -1.76
C LEU A 40 -5.88 2.90 -2.64
N TRP A 41 -6.97 3.29 -3.31
CA TRP A 41 -7.71 2.40 -4.20
C TRP A 41 -6.91 2.00 -5.45
N LEU A 42 -6.16 2.94 -6.03
CA LEU A 42 -5.25 2.67 -7.15
C LEU A 42 -4.11 1.74 -6.72
N MET A 43 -3.53 1.96 -5.54
CA MET A 43 -2.49 1.09 -5.01
C MET A 43 -2.98 -0.35 -4.81
N MET A 44 -4.19 -0.54 -4.28
CA MET A 44 -4.79 -1.87 -4.14
C MET A 44 -5.00 -2.57 -5.49
N HIS A 45 -5.36 -1.83 -6.54
CA HIS A 45 -5.47 -2.38 -7.90
C HIS A 45 -4.12 -2.82 -8.46
N ILE A 46 -3.05 -2.04 -8.23
CA ILE A 46 -1.69 -2.39 -8.65
C ILE A 46 -1.24 -3.68 -7.95
N TYR A 47 -1.48 -3.81 -6.64
CA TYR A 47 -1.16 -5.04 -5.92
C TYR A 47 -1.95 -6.24 -6.44
N TYR A 48 -3.24 -6.07 -6.72
CA TYR A 48 -4.04 -7.15 -7.30
C TYR A 48 -3.49 -7.63 -8.65
N LEU A 49 -3.16 -6.71 -9.56
CA LEU A 49 -2.59 -7.04 -10.85
C LEU A 49 -1.21 -7.70 -10.73
N MET A 50 -0.38 -7.24 -9.79
CA MET A 50 0.92 -7.83 -9.49
C MET A 50 0.77 -9.29 -9.05
N TRP A 51 -0.19 -9.58 -8.16
CA TRP A 51 -0.44 -10.94 -7.69
C TRP A 51 -1.04 -11.84 -8.75
N ASP A 52 -1.95 -11.34 -9.58
CA ASP A 52 -2.53 -12.07 -10.70
C ASP A 52 -1.46 -12.41 -11.76
N THR A 53 -0.52 -11.50 -12.00
CA THR A 53 0.63 -11.75 -12.85
C THR A 53 1.56 -12.79 -12.23
N ALA A 54 1.83 -12.69 -10.93
CA ALA A 54 2.67 -13.65 -10.23
C ALA A 54 2.09 -15.08 -10.27
N THR A 55 0.76 -15.24 -10.12
CA THR A 55 0.10 -16.56 -10.18
C THR A 55 0.09 -17.16 -11.57
N ALA A 56 0.15 -16.33 -12.61
CA ALA A 56 0.28 -16.80 -13.98
C ALA A 56 1.66 -17.42 -14.27
N PHE A 57 2.73 -16.93 -13.63
CA PHE A 57 4.11 -17.37 -13.90
C PHE A 57 4.68 -18.35 -12.88
N LEU A 58 4.19 -18.35 -11.65
CA LEU A 58 4.79 -19.08 -10.53
C LEU A 58 3.89 -20.23 -10.04
N PRO A 59 4.48 -21.35 -9.62
CA PRO A 59 3.73 -22.46 -9.03
C PRO A 59 3.08 -22.03 -7.71
N ILE A 60 1.84 -22.48 -7.48
CA ILE A 60 1.03 -22.09 -6.31
C ILE A 60 1.74 -22.38 -4.97
N GLY A 61 2.58 -23.42 -4.91
CA GLY A 61 3.36 -23.74 -3.70
C GLY A 61 4.41 -22.68 -3.31
N ALA A 62 4.88 -21.86 -4.25
CA ALA A 62 5.85 -20.79 -3.99
C ALA A 62 5.18 -19.47 -3.54
N MET A 63 3.86 -19.36 -3.71
CA MET A 63 3.12 -18.12 -3.41
C MET A 63 3.23 -17.62 -1.97
N PRO A 64 3.10 -18.48 -0.93
CA PRO A 64 3.18 -18.02 0.44
C PRO A 64 4.49 -17.31 0.76
N PHE A 65 5.61 -17.81 0.22
CA PHE A 65 6.92 -17.21 0.44
C PHE A 65 7.02 -15.82 -0.19
N ILE A 66 6.55 -15.67 -1.43
CA ILE A 66 6.63 -14.41 -2.17
C ILE A 66 5.72 -13.35 -1.54
N ILE A 67 4.49 -13.74 -1.16
CA ILE A 67 3.53 -12.86 -0.50
C ILE A 67 4.08 -12.37 0.84
N VAL A 68 4.63 -13.27 1.65
CA VAL A 68 5.19 -12.92 2.96
C VAL A 68 6.41 -12.02 2.82
N THR A 69 7.32 -12.30 1.89
CA THR A 69 8.47 -11.43 1.63
C THR A 69 8.04 -10.03 1.16
N PHE A 70 7.08 -9.95 0.24
CA PHE A 70 6.56 -8.68 -0.24
C PHE A 70 5.85 -7.89 0.87
N LEU A 71 5.10 -8.57 1.74
CA LEU A 71 4.45 -7.96 2.89
C LEU A 71 5.47 -7.33 3.84
N PHE A 72 6.52 -8.06 4.22
CA PHE A 72 7.57 -7.53 5.10
C PHE A 72 8.32 -6.36 4.45
N LEU A 73 8.63 -6.44 3.16
CA LEU A 73 9.23 -5.33 2.41
C LEU A 73 8.34 -4.09 2.43
N SER A 74 7.02 -4.26 2.25
CA SER A 74 6.07 -3.15 2.26
C SER A 74 5.94 -2.51 3.64
N ILE A 75 5.89 -3.32 4.71
CA ILE A 75 5.79 -2.82 6.09
C ILE A 75 7.07 -2.08 6.52
N THR A 76 8.23 -2.64 6.18
CA THR A 76 9.54 -2.03 6.51
C THR A 76 9.77 -0.75 5.71
N SER A 77 9.29 -0.70 4.47
CA SER A 77 9.26 0.52 3.66
C SER A 77 8.36 1.61 4.25
N ALA A 78 7.22 1.25 4.85
CA ALA A 78 6.33 2.23 5.47
C ALA A 78 6.86 2.81 6.80
N ASN A 79 7.57 2.00 7.60
CA ASN A 79 7.90 2.32 9.00
C ASN A 79 9.40 2.47 9.29
N GLY A 80 10.26 2.35 8.27
CA GLY A 80 11.71 2.37 8.46
C GLY A 80 12.25 3.77 8.83
N PRO A 81 13.21 3.89 9.78
CA PRO A 81 13.87 5.16 10.05
C PRO A 81 14.92 5.46 8.97
N PHE A 82 14.49 6.06 7.86
CA PHE A 82 15.34 6.28 6.67
C PHE A 82 16.52 7.24 6.87
N GLU A 83 16.47 8.08 7.90
CA GLU A 83 17.53 9.04 8.24
C GLU A 83 18.81 8.36 8.76
N VAL A 84 18.67 7.16 9.33
CA VAL A 84 19.77 6.39 9.95
C VAL A 84 20.24 5.23 9.06
N THR A 85 19.57 5.02 7.93
CA THR A 85 19.79 3.88 7.03
C THR A 85 20.98 4.15 6.10
N PRO A 86 21.98 3.24 6.05
CA PRO A 86 23.13 3.38 5.15
C PRO A 86 22.68 3.45 3.69
N GLY A 87 23.43 4.20 2.86
CA GLY A 87 23.01 4.55 1.50
C GLY A 87 22.56 3.37 0.61
N PHE A 88 23.11 2.17 0.82
CA PHE A 88 22.72 0.96 0.10
C PHE A 88 21.27 0.51 0.36
N TYR A 89 20.74 0.68 1.59
CA TYR A 89 19.41 0.19 1.97
C TYR A 89 18.28 1.20 1.67
N ARG A 90 18.62 2.37 1.12
CA ARG A 90 17.65 3.42 0.73
C ARG A 90 16.73 3.03 -0.42
N TRP A 91 17.01 1.96 -1.15
CA TRP A 91 16.11 1.45 -2.20
C TRP A 91 14.72 1.08 -1.66
N SER A 92 14.61 0.78 -0.37
CA SER A 92 13.32 0.55 0.30
C SER A 92 12.39 1.77 0.28
N GLN A 93 12.91 2.97 -0.02
CA GLN A 93 12.13 4.19 -0.23
C GLN A 93 11.40 4.20 -1.57
N SER A 94 11.90 3.51 -2.61
CA SER A 94 11.23 3.46 -3.92
C SER A 94 10.04 2.50 -3.95
N LEU A 95 9.72 1.85 -2.83
CA LEU A 95 8.61 0.91 -2.73
C LEU A 95 7.30 1.69 -2.55
N PRO A 96 6.20 1.21 -3.16
CA PRO A 96 4.93 1.93 -3.22
C PRO A 96 4.33 2.26 -1.84
N ALA A 97 4.67 1.51 -0.80
CA ALA A 97 4.21 1.75 0.56
C ALA A 97 4.80 3.02 1.20
N PHE A 98 6.05 3.37 0.90
CA PHE A 98 6.67 4.60 1.39
C PHE A 98 6.11 5.84 0.68
N GLU A 99 6.08 5.80 -0.65
CA GLU A 99 5.61 6.92 -1.48
C GLU A 99 4.15 7.29 -1.19
N THR A 100 3.27 6.31 -1.00
CA THR A 100 1.85 6.58 -0.71
C THR A 100 1.61 7.18 0.67
N LEU A 101 2.44 6.85 1.67
CA LEU A 101 2.35 7.45 3.00
C LEU A 101 3.03 8.82 3.07
N GLN A 102 4.09 9.06 2.29
CA GLN A 102 4.75 10.36 2.21
C GLN A 102 3.88 11.42 1.54
N MET A 103 3.11 11.04 0.51
CA MET A 103 2.17 11.96 -0.15
C MET A 103 0.89 12.21 0.66
N LEU A 104 0.71 11.49 1.77
CA LEU A 104 -0.39 11.65 2.70
C LEU A 104 -0.03 12.60 3.86
#